data_AF-A0A2M4ALQ5-F1
#
_entry.id   AF-A0A2M4ALQ5-F1
#
_cell.length_a   1.000
_cell.length_b   1.000
_cell.length_c   1.000
_cell.angle_alpha   90.00
_cell.angle_beta   90.00
_cell.angle_gamma   90.00
#
_symmetry.space_group_name_H-M   'P 1'
#
loop_
_entity.id
_entity.type
_entity.pdbx_description
1 polymer ?
#
loop_
_entity_poly.entity_id
_entity_poly.type
_entity_poly.pdbx_seq_one_letter_code
_entity_poly.pdbx_strand_id
1 'polypeptide(L)'
;LQDAILENYFTRRTLPDNGRMCEEDLELLRQWSWNPNITEQYESVLTTAGWDEVKYYAQRTKERYWEIFGPTYDPSKYHFRFTKTQRTEASFKAFVEGLFGTEESKRVQPEPATSPDRLLRPYDDCEDYKSNKAREERDENGEANKFLRTPVYTNAVWDISQRLGFRHNLSSEQIDAMWGICRFEQAWFLSRSSPFCAAFTEEQVRVLEYREDLQYYYTNSYGYEHAPNLACHAAADMLKHLESVSEPSVVSYFTHETAIQLLLAALGAKRDSVPVRADNYATMRNRQYTSSDVPFGSNIAAVKYQCTEPQEPVKVIFFLNEKPLMLNWCRVGLCNWSDVKRQYQRFREGNCDRLYCHGSGASGMRLSFALLLLLTGVQAVAWIRRQ
;
A
#
# COMPACT_ATOMS: atom_id res chain seq x y z
N LEU A 1 -21.55 -19.12 -1.35
CA LEU A 1 -20.39 -19.88 -1.87
C LEU A 1 -20.12 -21.12 -1.02
N GLN A 2 -19.95 -20.98 0.30
CA GLN A 2 -19.81 -22.10 1.24
C GLN A 2 -20.82 -23.23 1.00
N ASP A 3 -22.12 -22.95 1.06
CA ASP A 3 -23.17 -23.96 0.87
C ASP A 3 -23.07 -24.69 -0.47
N ALA A 4 -22.74 -23.97 -1.54
CA ALA A 4 -22.59 -24.54 -2.87
C ALA A 4 -21.38 -25.48 -2.95
N ILE A 5 -20.25 -25.14 -2.30
CA ILE A 5 -19.06 -26.00 -2.22
C ILE A 5 -19.43 -27.30 -1.48
N LEU A 6 -20.08 -27.19 -0.33
CA LEU A 6 -20.50 -28.35 0.47
C LEU A 6 -21.52 -29.22 -0.29
N GLU A 7 -22.47 -28.62 -1.00
CA GLU A 7 -23.44 -29.34 -1.84
C GLU A 7 -22.73 -30.10 -2.98
N ASN A 8 -21.74 -29.48 -3.63
CA ASN A 8 -20.97 -30.11 -4.70
C ASN A 8 -20.22 -31.37 -4.20
N TYR A 9 -19.60 -31.28 -3.02
CA TYR A 9 -18.83 -32.38 -2.44
C TYR A 9 -19.70 -33.50 -1.85
N PHE A 10 -20.69 -33.15 -1.02
CA PHE A 10 -21.44 -34.13 -0.23
C PHE A 10 -22.72 -34.63 -0.90
N THR A 11 -23.38 -33.79 -1.69
CA THR A 11 -24.69 -34.11 -2.30
C THR A 11 -24.54 -34.51 -3.75
N ARG A 12 -23.96 -33.63 -4.58
CA ARG A 12 -23.85 -33.84 -6.04
C ARG A 12 -22.69 -34.74 -6.44
N ARG A 13 -21.70 -34.90 -5.54
CA ARG A 13 -20.47 -35.68 -5.76
C ARG A 13 -19.76 -35.31 -7.07
N THR A 14 -19.72 -34.02 -7.39
CA THR A 14 -19.05 -33.49 -8.59
C THR A 14 -17.57 -33.25 -8.33
N LEU A 15 -16.90 -34.23 -7.71
CA LEU A 15 -15.53 -34.13 -7.26
C LEU A 15 -14.56 -34.02 -8.46
N PRO A 16 -13.57 -33.11 -8.41
CA PRO A 16 -12.54 -33.05 -9.45
C PRO A 16 -11.66 -34.29 -9.40
N ASP A 17 -11.15 -34.78 -10.53
CA ASP A 17 -10.28 -35.97 -10.54
C ASP A 17 -8.94 -35.72 -9.83
N ASN A 18 -8.42 -34.49 -9.90
CA ASN A 18 -7.18 -34.06 -9.27
C ASN A 18 -7.40 -32.82 -8.41
N GLY A 19 -6.60 -32.66 -7.35
CA GLY A 19 -6.61 -31.44 -6.54
C GLY A 19 -7.88 -31.24 -5.71
N ARG A 20 -8.52 -32.33 -5.24
CA ARG A 20 -9.64 -32.28 -4.29
C ARG A 20 -9.22 -31.57 -2.99
N MET A 21 -10.18 -30.92 -2.33
CA MET A 21 -10.04 -30.54 -0.93
C MET A 21 -10.01 -31.81 -0.07
N CYS A 22 -9.21 -31.82 0.99
CA CYS A 22 -9.21 -32.94 1.93
C CYS A 22 -10.45 -32.86 2.83
N GLU A 23 -10.76 -33.97 3.50
CA GLU A 23 -11.92 -34.06 4.39
C GLU A 23 -11.79 -33.06 5.55
N GLU A 24 -10.59 -32.86 6.08
CA GLU A 24 -10.35 -31.91 7.15
C GLU A 24 -10.69 -30.46 6.74
N ASP A 25 -10.32 -30.04 5.52
CA ASP A 25 -10.62 -28.70 4.99
C ASP A 25 -12.13 -28.51 4.79
N LEU A 26 -12.83 -29.53 4.28
CA LEU A 26 -14.28 -29.51 4.07
C LEU A 26 -15.04 -29.44 5.39
N GLU A 27 -14.52 -30.10 6.42
CA GLU A 27 -15.11 -30.14 7.75
C GLU A 27 -14.94 -28.79 8.44
N LEU A 28 -13.78 -28.15 8.29
CA LEU A 28 -13.57 -26.76 8.72
C LEU A 28 -14.49 -25.80 7.97
N LEU A 29 -14.64 -25.96 6.66
CA LEU A 29 -15.57 -25.15 5.86
C LEU A 29 -17.02 -25.39 6.28
N ARG A 30 -17.42 -26.60 6.66
CA ARG A 30 -18.76 -26.92 7.18
C ARG A 30 -19.03 -26.25 8.53
N GLN A 31 -18.03 -26.17 9.40
CA GLN A 31 -18.14 -25.56 10.72
C GLN A 31 -18.04 -24.02 10.68
N TRP A 32 -17.52 -23.47 9.58
CA TRP A 32 -17.44 -22.03 9.40
C TRP A 32 -18.82 -21.38 9.42
N SER A 33 -18.92 -20.24 10.09
CA SER A 33 -20.09 -19.39 10.03
C SER A 33 -19.66 -17.93 10.08
N TRP A 34 -20.35 -17.10 9.31
CA TRP A 34 -20.11 -15.66 9.35
C TRP A 34 -20.37 -15.12 10.76
N ASN A 35 -19.42 -14.36 11.29
CA ASN A 35 -19.61 -13.70 12.57
C ASN A 35 -20.57 -12.50 12.39
N PRO A 36 -21.81 -12.55 12.92
CA PRO A 36 -22.81 -11.51 12.70
C PRO A 36 -22.43 -10.16 13.31
N ASN A 37 -21.42 -10.12 14.20
CA ASN A 37 -20.90 -8.86 14.75
C ASN A 37 -19.98 -8.11 13.76
N ILE A 38 -19.58 -8.74 12.65
CA ILE A 38 -18.88 -8.07 11.56
C ILE A 38 -19.94 -7.35 10.71
N THR A 39 -20.15 -6.08 11.01
CA THR A 39 -21.10 -5.21 10.32
C THR A 39 -20.36 -4.08 9.60
N GLU A 40 -21.03 -3.41 8.65
CA GLU A 40 -20.49 -2.25 7.94
C GLU A 40 -20.04 -1.12 8.89
N GLN A 41 -20.66 -1.01 10.08
CA GLN A 41 -20.24 -0.05 11.10
C GLN A 41 -18.78 -0.24 11.56
N TYR A 42 -18.32 -1.49 11.57
CA TYR A 42 -16.96 -1.85 11.97
C TYR A 42 -16.03 -2.07 10.77
N GLU A 43 -16.47 -1.68 9.56
CA GLU A 43 -15.62 -1.71 8.38
C GLU A 43 -14.34 -0.90 8.62
N SER A 44 -13.19 -1.46 8.24
CA SER A 44 -11.89 -0.81 8.34
C SER A 44 -11.44 -0.42 9.77
N VAL A 45 -12.10 -0.95 10.82
CA VAL A 45 -11.69 -0.79 12.21
C VAL A 45 -10.51 -1.72 12.51
N LEU A 46 -9.49 -1.21 13.21
CA LEU A 46 -8.33 -2.01 13.60
C LEU A 46 -8.76 -3.17 14.51
N THR A 47 -8.36 -4.39 14.17
CA THR A 47 -8.62 -5.60 14.95
C THR A 47 -7.71 -5.67 16.18
N THR A 48 -8.04 -6.50 17.17
CA THR A 48 -7.15 -6.78 18.30
C THR A 48 -5.81 -7.35 17.85
N ALA A 49 -5.81 -8.24 16.84
CA ALA A 49 -4.59 -8.78 16.27
C ALA A 49 -3.69 -7.68 15.68
N GLY A 50 -4.28 -6.71 14.94
CA GLY A 50 -3.54 -5.57 14.42
C GLY A 50 -3.02 -4.62 15.51
N TRP A 51 -3.77 -4.45 16.60
CA TRP A 51 -3.30 -3.70 17.78
C TRP A 51 -2.06 -4.37 18.39
N ASP A 52 -2.15 -5.68 18.66
CA ASP A 52 -1.06 -6.44 19.26
C ASP A 52 0.18 -6.49 18.35
N GLU A 53 -0.01 -6.65 17.04
CA GLU A 53 1.07 -6.61 16.05
C GLU A 53 1.87 -5.31 16.16
N VAL A 54 1.19 -4.15 16.13
CA VAL A 54 1.84 -2.84 16.20
C VAL A 54 2.48 -2.60 17.58
N LYS A 55 1.81 -3.02 18.66
CA LYS A 55 2.32 -2.93 20.02
C LYS A 55 3.61 -3.75 20.20
N TYR A 56 3.63 -4.98 19.71
CA TYR A 56 4.81 -5.85 19.80
C TYR A 56 5.94 -5.40 18.87
N TYR A 57 5.61 -4.84 17.69
CA TYR A 57 6.59 -4.16 16.84
C TYR A 57 7.27 -3.00 17.58
N ALA A 58 6.50 -2.17 18.28
CA ALA A 58 7.03 -1.06 19.08
C ALA A 58 7.98 -1.55 20.19
N GLN A 59 7.59 -2.62 20.90
CA GLN A 59 8.43 -3.23 21.95
C GLN A 59 9.77 -3.71 21.40
N ARG A 60 9.77 -4.50 20.32
CA ARG A 60 11.00 -4.98 19.68
C ARG A 60 11.86 -3.83 19.16
N THR A 61 11.24 -2.79 18.62
CA THR A 61 11.95 -1.60 18.12
C THR A 61 12.61 -0.84 19.27
N LYS A 62 11.90 -0.68 20.41
CA LYS A 62 12.45 -0.08 21.63
C LYS A 62 13.62 -0.89 22.19
N GLU A 63 13.50 -2.21 22.26
CA GLU A 63 14.58 -3.09 22.72
C GLU A 63 15.81 -2.97 21.83
N ARG A 64 15.61 -2.97 20.51
CA ARG A 64 16.68 -2.86 19.52
C ARG A 64 17.41 -1.51 19.57
N TYR A 65 16.68 -0.42 19.82
CA TYR A 65 17.21 0.95 19.83
C TYR A 65 17.05 1.63 21.19
N TRP A 66 17.31 0.88 22.27
CA TRP A 66 17.03 1.31 23.64
C TRP A 66 17.70 2.64 24.02
N GLU A 67 18.88 2.94 23.46
CA GLU A 67 19.62 4.19 23.69
C GLU A 67 18.88 5.42 23.16
N ILE A 68 18.10 5.25 22.08
CA ILE A 68 17.32 6.32 21.46
C ILE A 68 15.99 6.49 22.19
N PHE A 69 15.28 5.38 22.44
CA PHE A 69 13.95 5.42 23.04
C PHE A 69 13.99 5.71 24.55
N GLY A 70 14.99 5.21 25.26
CA GLY A 70 15.12 5.36 26.70
C GLY A 70 13.98 4.69 27.50
N PRO A 71 14.01 4.83 28.84
CA PRO A 71 13.02 4.19 29.71
C PRO A 71 11.68 4.94 29.76
N THR A 72 11.70 6.27 29.66
CA THR A 72 10.55 7.16 29.89
C THR A 72 10.27 8.09 28.71
N TYR A 73 9.02 8.54 28.59
CA TYR A 73 8.62 9.48 27.54
C TYR A 73 9.06 10.92 27.84
N ASP A 74 9.79 11.51 26.90
CA ASP A 74 10.22 12.91 26.85
C ASP A 74 9.64 13.57 25.58
N PRO A 75 8.69 14.51 25.68
CA PRO A 75 8.06 15.14 24.51
C PRO A 75 9.03 15.79 23.52
N SER A 76 10.22 16.21 23.96
CA SER A 76 11.20 16.81 23.06
C SER A 76 11.78 15.78 22.07
N LYS A 77 11.90 14.52 22.48
CA LYS A 77 12.56 13.47 21.70
C LYS A 77 11.71 12.86 20.59
N TYR A 78 10.41 13.06 20.66
CA TYR A 78 9.46 12.35 19.82
C TYR A 78 8.60 13.30 19.01
N HIS A 79 8.41 12.92 17.75
CA HIS A 79 7.41 13.51 16.89
C HIS A 79 6.53 12.42 16.31
N PHE A 80 5.23 12.49 16.64
CA PHE A 80 4.25 11.51 16.21
C PHE A 80 3.17 12.18 15.39
N ARG A 81 2.71 11.54 14.32
CA ARG A 81 1.55 11.99 13.56
C ARG A 81 0.83 10.80 12.93
N PHE A 82 -0.49 10.90 12.81
CA PHE A 82 -1.33 9.88 12.16
C PHE A 82 -2.41 10.56 11.32
N THR A 83 -2.98 9.84 10.35
CA THR A 83 -4.11 10.34 9.53
C THR A 83 -5.42 10.28 10.31
N LYS A 84 -6.45 11.01 9.88
CA LYS A 84 -7.76 11.10 10.59
C LYS A 84 -8.60 9.80 10.62
N THR A 85 -8.05 8.65 10.22
CA THR A 85 -8.79 7.39 10.23
C THR A 85 -8.66 6.65 11.56
N GLN A 86 -9.70 5.92 11.95
CA GLN A 86 -9.69 5.14 13.20
C GLN A 86 -8.49 4.18 13.26
N ARG A 87 -8.21 3.45 12.17
CA ARG A 87 -7.15 2.43 12.16
C ARG A 87 -5.75 3.00 12.33
N THR A 88 -5.47 4.20 11.79
CA THR A 88 -4.16 4.86 11.96
C THR A 88 -4.01 5.47 13.34
N GLU A 89 -5.08 6.05 13.90
CA GLU A 89 -5.09 6.52 15.29
C GLU A 89 -4.92 5.36 16.28
N ALA A 90 -5.65 4.26 16.09
CA ALA A 90 -5.55 3.08 16.93
C ALA A 90 -4.15 2.44 16.83
N SER A 91 -3.57 2.36 15.63
CA SER A 91 -2.19 1.87 15.44
C SER A 91 -1.18 2.77 16.15
N PHE A 92 -1.34 4.09 16.08
CA PHE A 92 -0.52 5.03 16.86
C PHE A 92 -0.61 4.75 18.35
N LYS A 93 -1.82 4.62 18.90
CA LYS A 93 -2.06 4.32 20.32
C LYS A 93 -1.40 3.00 20.74
N ALA A 94 -1.56 1.96 19.93
CA ALA A 94 -0.90 0.67 20.16
C ALA A 94 0.63 0.79 20.18
N PHE A 95 1.19 1.57 19.25
CA PHE A 95 2.64 1.79 19.16
C PHE A 95 3.17 2.53 20.40
N VAL A 96 2.56 3.63 20.80
CA VAL A 96 3.03 4.39 21.98
C VAL A 96 2.77 3.65 23.29
N GLU A 97 1.73 2.82 23.37
CA GLU A 97 1.56 1.89 24.49
C GLU A 97 2.67 0.83 24.51
N GLY A 98 3.07 0.30 23.36
CA GLY A 98 4.20 -0.63 23.27
C GLY A 98 5.54 0.01 23.65
N LEU A 99 5.75 1.29 23.30
CA LEU A 99 6.96 2.03 23.67
C LEU A 99 7.01 2.39 25.16
N PHE A 100 5.92 2.90 25.74
CA PHE A 100 5.98 3.57 27.06
C PHE A 100 5.16 2.86 28.15
N GLY A 101 4.32 1.89 27.78
CA GLY A 101 3.33 1.31 28.67
C GLY A 101 2.04 2.13 28.72
N THR A 102 0.98 1.54 29.30
CA THR A 102 -0.39 2.06 29.25
C THR A 102 -0.59 3.41 29.93
N GLU A 103 0.09 3.68 31.05
CA GLU A 103 -0.10 4.95 31.78
C GLU A 103 0.67 6.10 31.12
N GLU A 104 1.92 5.85 30.73
CA GLU A 104 2.78 6.87 30.14
C GLU A 104 2.35 7.24 28.71
N SER A 105 1.77 6.29 27.96
CA SER A 105 1.25 6.54 26.61
C SER A 105 0.15 7.61 26.58
N LYS A 106 -0.62 7.77 27.66
CA LYS A 106 -1.66 8.80 27.80
C LYS A 106 -1.09 10.23 27.80
N ARG A 107 0.20 10.39 28.11
CA ARG A 107 0.90 11.69 28.10
C ARG A 107 1.43 12.06 26.71
N VAL A 108 1.44 11.12 25.76
CA VAL A 108 1.97 11.34 24.42
C VAL A 108 1.02 12.20 23.61
N GLN A 109 1.55 13.27 23.03
CA GLN A 109 0.80 14.25 22.27
C GLN A 109 1.24 14.17 20.80
N PRO A 110 0.39 13.66 19.89
CA PRO A 110 0.68 13.66 18.46
C PRO A 110 0.48 15.07 17.88
N GLU A 111 1.15 15.37 16.77
CA GLU A 111 0.78 16.51 15.94
C GLU A 111 -0.62 16.29 15.33
N PRO A 112 -1.49 17.31 15.30
CA PRO A 112 -2.78 17.21 14.62
C PRO A 112 -2.64 16.87 13.13
N ALA A 113 -3.55 16.03 12.62
CA ALA A 113 -3.61 15.74 11.20
C ALA A 113 -4.04 16.97 10.38
N THR A 114 -3.37 17.22 9.25
CA THR A 114 -3.67 18.35 8.36
C THR A 114 -4.74 18.00 7.32
N SER A 115 -5.23 19.01 6.61
CA SER A 115 -6.12 18.86 5.45
C SER A 115 -5.89 20.07 4.52
N PRO A 116 -5.32 19.91 3.32
CA PRO A 116 -4.84 18.66 2.73
C PRO A 116 -3.69 18.02 3.53
N ASP A 117 -3.54 16.70 3.43
CA ASP A 117 -2.42 15.97 4.06
C ASP A 117 -1.42 15.50 3.02
N ARG A 118 -0.55 16.42 2.60
CA ARG A 118 0.49 16.15 1.58
C ARG A 118 1.62 15.24 2.04
N LEU A 119 1.72 14.95 3.34
CA LEU A 119 2.78 14.11 3.89
C LEU A 119 2.30 12.66 4.03
N LEU A 120 1.16 12.45 4.70
CA LEU A 120 0.66 11.11 5.01
C LEU A 120 -0.34 10.60 3.98
N ARG A 121 -1.11 11.47 3.31
CA ARG A 121 -2.13 11.08 2.31
C ARG A 121 -2.06 11.93 1.04
N PRO A 122 -0.88 12.09 0.42
CA PRO A 122 -0.70 12.97 -0.74
C PRO A 122 -1.62 12.64 -1.92
N TYR A 123 -2.03 11.39 -2.05
CA TYR A 123 -2.88 10.89 -3.14
C TYR A 123 -4.35 11.32 -3.03
N ASP A 124 -4.84 11.72 -1.85
CA ASP A 124 -6.24 12.15 -1.67
C ASP A 124 -6.54 13.48 -2.37
N ASP A 125 -5.54 14.35 -2.44
CA ASP A 125 -5.68 15.71 -2.99
C ASP A 125 -5.05 15.85 -4.39
N CYS A 126 -4.72 14.73 -5.04
CA CYS A 126 -4.11 14.71 -6.37
C CYS A 126 -5.08 14.20 -7.45
N GLU A 127 -5.57 15.11 -8.30
CA GLU A 127 -6.51 14.76 -9.37
C GLU A 127 -5.88 13.91 -10.48
N ASP A 128 -4.60 14.10 -10.78
CA ASP A 128 -3.89 13.26 -11.75
C ASP A 128 -3.80 11.81 -11.28
N TYR A 129 -3.48 11.59 -10.00
CA TYR A 129 -3.49 10.26 -9.38
C TYR A 129 -4.88 9.61 -9.41
N LYS A 130 -5.92 10.36 -9.05
CA LYS A 130 -7.31 9.85 -9.12
C LYS A 130 -7.69 9.48 -10.55
N SER A 131 -7.30 10.30 -11.51
CA SER A 131 -7.53 10.06 -12.94
C SER A 131 -6.78 8.84 -13.44
N ASN A 132 -5.51 8.66 -13.02
CA ASN A 132 -4.71 7.47 -13.28
C ASN A 132 -5.39 6.22 -12.72
N LYS A 133 -5.73 6.22 -11.43
CA LYS A 133 -6.40 5.10 -10.77
C LYS A 133 -7.70 4.72 -11.47
N ALA A 134 -8.56 5.70 -11.75
CA ALA A 134 -9.83 5.46 -12.42
C ALA A 134 -9.66 5.03 -13.90
N ARG A 135 -8.53 5.36 -14.54
CA ARG A 135 -8.18 4.84 -15.87
C ARG A 135 -7.75 3.39 -15.78
N GLU A 136 -6.83 3.04 -14.88
CA GLU A 136 -6.35 1.66 -14.71
C GLU A 136 -7.48 0.69 -14.32
N GLU A 137 -8.47 1.15 -13.55
CA GLU A 137 -9.66 0.35 -13.21
C GLU A 137 -10.56 0.07 -14.43
N ARG A 138 -10.68 1.01 -15.37
CA ARG A 138 -11.65 0.93 -16.48
C ARG A 138 -11.04 0.53 -17.82
N ASP A 139 -9.75 0.76 -18.02
CA ASP A 139 -9.08 0.47 -19.28
C ASP A 139 -8.93 -1.03 -19.47
N GLU A 140 -9.68 -1.60 -20.40
CA GLU A 140 -9.57 -3.01 -20.74
C GLU A 140 -8.17 -3.37 -21.23
N ASN A 141 -7.40 -2.41 -21.78
CA ASN A 141 -6.01 -2.60 -22.21
C ASN A 141 -4.98 -2.34 -21.10
N GLY A 142 -5.42 -1.93 -19.91
CA GLY A 142 -4.59 -1.85 -18.72
C GLY A 142 -4.04 -3.23 -18.35
N GLU A 143 -2.82 -3.27 -17.79
CA GLU A 143 -2.11 -4.55 -17.58
C GLU A 143 -2.86 -5.50 -16.63
N ALA A 144 -3.46 -4.99 -15.55
CA ALA A 144 -4.27 -5.82 -14.66
C ALA A 144 -5.47 -6.44 -15.38
N ASN A 145 -6.19 -5.65 -16.21
CA ASN A 145 -7.35 -6.12 -16.96
C ASN A 145 -6.98 -7.07 -18.11
N LYS A 146 -5.85 -6.84 -18.78
CA LYS A 146 -5.28 -7.78 -19.75
C LYS A 146 -4.96 -9.12 -19.10
N PHE A 147 -4.39 -9.11 -17.88
CA PHE A 147 -4.01 -10.32 -17.18
C PHE A 147 -5.18 -11.26 -16.90
N LEU A 148 -6.37 -10.70 -16.59
CA LEU A 148 -7.60 -11.48 -16.39
C LEU A 148 -8.01 -12.34 -17.59
N ARG A 149 -7.54 -11.99 -18.80
CA ARG A 149 -7.84 -12.71 -20.04
C ARG A 149 -6.72 -13.64 -20.50
N THR A 150 -5.62 -13.72 -19.73
CA THR A 150 -4.49 -14.59 -20.07
C THR A 150 -4.79 -16.05 -19.75
N PRO A 151 -4.19 -17.01 -20.47
CA PRO A 151 -4.29 -18.43 -20.12
C PRO A 151 -3.82 -18.73 -18.68
N VAL A 152 -2.85 -17.97 -18.16
CA VAL A 152 -2.38 -18.13 -16.78
C VAL A 152 -3.52 -17.91 -15.78
N TYR A 153 -4.22 -16.79 -15.90
CA TYR A 153 -5.29 -16.45 -14.99
C TYR A 153 -6.54 -17.32 -15.22
N THR A 154 -6.95 -17.52 -16.48
CA THR A 154 -8.17 -18.29 -16.78
C THR A 154 -8.03 -19.77 -16.41
N ASN A 155 -6.84 -20.36 -16.57
CA ASN A 155 -6.57 -21.71 -16.10
C ASN A 155 -6.59 -21.77 -14.56
N ALA A 156 -6.01 -20.78 -13.87
CA ALA A 156 -6.08 -20.73 -12.40
C ALA A 156 -7.53 -20.66 -11.90
N VAL A 157 -8.37 -19.82 -12.51
CA VAL A 157 -9.81 -19.74 -12.18
C VAL A 157 -10.51 -21.07 -12.44
N TRP A 158 -10.23 -21.72 -13.58
CA TRP A 158 -10.78 -23.04 -13.90
C TRP A 158 -10.39 -24.08 -12.85
N ASP A 159 -9.10 -24.16 -12.52
CA ASP A 159 -8.56 -25.14 -11.57
C ASP A 159 -9.10 -24.92 -10.15
N ILE A 160 -9.22 -23.65 -9.70
CA ILE A 160 -9.86 -23.31 -8.42
C ILE A 160 -11.33 -23.75 -8.45
N SER A 161 -12.05 -23.46 -9.53
CA SER A 161 -13.47 -23.81 -9.66
C SER A 161 -13.67 -25.34 -9.62
N GLN A 162 -12.83 -26.10 -10.32
CA GLN A 162 -12.85 -27.57 -10.29
C GLN A 162 -12.51 -28.09 -8.89
N ARG A 163 -11.46 -27.56 -8.24
CA ARG A 163 -11.09 -27.89 -6.85
C ARG A 163 -12.27 -27.72 -5.90
N LEU A 164 -13.12 -26.72 -6.11
CA LEU A 164 -14.31 -26.44 -5.31
C LEU A 164 -15.58 -27.23 -5.75
N GLY A 165 -15.44 -28.14 -6.71
CA GLY A 165 -16.50 -29.02 -7.20
C GLY A 165 -17.47 -28.39 -8.21
N PHE A 166 -17.16 -27.20 -8.75
CA PHE A 166 -17.97 -26.53 -9.77
C PHE A 166 -17.61 -27.05 -11.17
N ARG A 167 -18.62 -27.26 -12.03
CA ARG A 167 -18.43 -27.65 -13.45
C ARG A 167 -18.34 -26.47 -14.43
N HIS A 168 -18.25 -25.26 -13.90
CA HIS A 168 -18.14 -24.02 -14.64
C HIS A 168 -17.16 -23.10 -13.92
N ASN A 169 -16.66 -22.08 -14.62
CA ASN A 169 -15.82 -21.05 -14.01
C ASN A 169 -16.65 -20.21 -13.03
N LEU A 170 -16.14 -20.09 -11.81
CA LEU A 170 -16.55 -19.02 -10.90
C LEU A 170 -16.16 -17.66 -11.50
N SER A 171 -16.91 -16.62 -11.17
CA SER A 171 -16.55 -15.26 -11.55
C SER A 171 -15.30 -14.79 -10.78
N SER A 172 -14.55 -13.83 -11.33
CA SER A 172 -13.44 -13.20 -10.60
C SER A 172 -13.89 -12.64 -9.26
N GLU A 173 -15.10 -12.05 -9.17
CA GLU A 173 -15.67 -11.55 -7.92
C GLU A 173 -15.86 -12.66 -6.87
N GLN A 174 -16.30 -13.85 -7.27
CA GLN A 174 -16.43 -14.98 -6.35
C GLN A 174 -15.07 -15.48 -5.86
N ILE A 175 -14.08 -15.52 -6.75
CA ILE A 175 -12.68 -15.84 -6.38
C ILE A 175 -12.15 -14.78 -5.41
N ASP A 176 -12.41 -13.51 -5.67
CA ASP A 176 -11.98 -12.37 -4.85
C ASP A 176 -12.62 -12.36 -3.47
N ALA A 177 -13.90 -12.73 -3.39
CA ALA A 177 -14.58 -12.87 -2.10
C ALA A 177 -13.91 -13.95 -1.23
N MET A 178 -13.61 -15.12 -1.80
CA MET A 178 -12.93 -16.20 -1.06
C MET A 178 -11.48 -15.83 -0.72
N TRP A 179 -10.77 -15.19 -1.64
CA TRP A 179 -9.40 -14.74 -1.43
C TRP A 179 -9.32 -13.65 -0.36
N GLY A 180 -10.26 -12.71 -0.38
CA GLY A 180 -10.43 -11.67 0.63
C GLY A 180 -10.71 -12.26 2.01
N ILE A 181 -11.72 -13.15 2.14
CA ILE A 181 -12.03 -13.80 3.43
C ILE A 181 -10.80 -14.55 3.95
N CYS A 182 -10.10 -15.32 3.11
CA CYS A 182 -8.87 -16.01 3.49
C CYS A 182 -7.85 -15.04 4.11
N ARG A 183 -7.51 -13.95 3.43
CA ARG A 183 -6.51 -12.97 3.90
C ARG A 183 -6.94 -12.26 5.16
N PHE A 184 -8.18 -11.75 5.21
CA PHE A 184 -8.67 -10.99 6.35
C PHE A 184 -8.83 -11.86 7.58
N GLU A 185 -9.38 -13.08 7.47
CA GLU A 185 -9.47 -13.99 8.61
C GLU A 185 -8.10 -14.46 9.09
N GLN A 186 -7.15 -14.71 8.18
CA GLN A 186 -5.79 -15.08 8.57
C GLN A 186 -5.08 -13.95 9.32
N ALA A 187 -5.35 -12.69 8.96
CA ALA A 187 -4.84 -11.52 9.69
C ALA A 187 -5.56 -11.28 11.02
N TRP A 188 -6.85 -11.62 11.11
CA TRP A 188 -7.66 -11.41 12.30
C TRP A 188 -7.46 -12.51 13.36
N PHE A 189 -7.33 -13.76 12.93
CA PHE A 189 -7.29 -14.94 13.81
C PHE A 189 -6.00 -15.73 13.66
N LEU A 190 -4.91 -15.24 14.26
CA LEU A 190 -3.57 -15.82 14.10
C LEU A 190 -3.44 -17.30 14.51
N SER A 191 -4.30 -17.79 15.42
CA SER A 191 -4.26 -19.16 15.94
C SER A 191 -4.99 -20.20 15.08
N ARG A 192 -5.72 -19.78 14.04
CA ARG A 192 -6.47 -20.68 13.16
C ARG A 192 -6.40 -20.22 11.71
N SER A 193 -6.22 -21.17 10.80
CA SER A 193 -6.29 -20.86 9.38
C SER A 193 -7.74 -20.68 8.92
N SER A 194 -7.98 -19.72 8.03
CA SER A 194 -9.30 -19.58 7.40
C SER A 194 -9.59 -20.80 6.53
N PRO A 195 -10.78 -21.41 6.62
CA PRO A 195 -11.15 -22.52 5.74
C PRO A 195 -11.24 -22.10 4.28
N PHE A 196 -11.43 -20.81 3.99
CA PHE A 196 -11.41 -20.29 2.63
C PHE A 196 -10.01 -20.27 2.01
N CYS A 197 -8.94 -20.33 2.81
CA CYS A 197 -7.59 -20.45 2.27
C CYS A 197 -7.35 -21.81 1.60
N ALA A 198 -8.05 -22.87 2.03
CA ALA A 198 -7.94 -24.21 1.43
C ALA A 198 -8.45 -24.29 -0.03
N ALA A 199 -9.18 -23.26 -0.48
CA ALA A 199 -9.61 -23.12 -1.86
C ALA A 199 -8.43 -22.96 -2.85
N PHE A 200 -7.26 -22.52 -2.36
CA PHE A 200 -6.14 -22.13 -3.20
C PHE A 200 -4.90 -22.98 -2.91
N THR A 201 -4.21 -23.37 -3.98
CA THR A 201 -2.84 -23.89 -3.91
C THR A 201 -1.82 -22.74 -3.93
N GLU A 202 -0.57 -23.01 -3.55
CA GLU A 202 0.50 -22.00 -3.57
C GLU A 202 0.68 -21.34 -4.95
N GLU A 203 0.63 -22.13 -6.03
CA GLU A 203 0.78 -21.57 -7.38
C GLU A 203 -0.41 -20.67 -7.77
N GLN A 204 -1.62 -21.03 -7.36
CA GLN A 204 -2.80 -20.19 -7.57
C GLN A 204 -2.73 -18.89 -6.75
N VAL A 205 -2.22 -18.96 -5.51
CA VAL A 205 -1.94 -17.75 -4.70
C VAL A 205 -0.96 -16.84 -5.41
N ARG A 206 0.11 -17.37 -6.02
CA ARG A 206 1.06 -16.55 -6.81
C ARG A 206 0.42 -15.89 -8.03
N VAL A 207 -0.55 -16.53 -8.67
CA VAL A 207 -1.31 -15.94 -9.79
C VAL A 207 -2.21 -14.80 -9.28
N LEU A 208 -2.89 -14.98 -8.15
CA LEU A 208 -3.72 -13.95 -7.52
C LEU A 208 -2.89 -12.76 -7.03
N GLU A 209 -1.75 -13.01 -6.40
CA GLU A 209 -0.77 -11.98 -6.00
C GLU A 209 -0.28 -11.21 -7.24
N TYR A 210 0.07 -11.90 -8.33
CA TYR A 210 0.55 -11.22 -9.53
C TYR A 210 -0.50 -10.27 -10.15
N ARG A 211 -1.77 -10.64 -10.07
CA ARG A 211 -2.86 -9.74 -10.48
C ARG A 211 -2.91 -8.47 -9.61
N GLU A 212 -2.78 -8.63 -8.29
CA GLU A 212 -2.73 -7.49 -7.37
C GLU A 212 -1.48 -6.64 -7.59
N ASP A 213 -0.34 -7.26 -7.89
CA ASP A 213 0.89 -6.56 -8.24
C ASP A 213 0.69 -5.68 -9.46
N LEU A 214 0.02 -6.17 -10.51
CA LEU A 214 -0.30 -5.34 -11.67
C LEU A 214 -1.19 -4.15 -11.28
N GLN A 215 -2.19 -4.35 -10.42
CA GLN A 215 -3.06 -3.25 -9.96
C GLN A 215 -2.26 -2.21 -9.18
N TYR A 216 -1.49 -2.62 -8.18
CA TYR A 216 -0.71 -1.70 -7.33
C TYR A 216 0.50 -1.09 -8.05
N TYR A 217 1.12 -1.82 -8.98
CA TYR A 217 2.29 -1.34 -9.73
C TYR A 217 1.93 -0.14 -10.61
N TYR A 218 0.79 -0.23 -11.31
CA TYR A 218 0.30 0.81 -12.23
C TYR A 218 -0.50 1.93 -11.56
N THR A 219 -0.87 1.78 -10.29
CA THR A 219 -1.53 2.83 -9.52
C THR A 219 -0.60 3.55 -8.55
N ASN A 220 0.26 2.81 -7.83
CA ASN A 220 0.99 3.31 -6.66
C ASN A 220 2.52 3.18 -6.80
N SER A 221 3.03 2.69 -7.93
CA SER A 221 4.46 2.44 -8.12
C SER A 221 4.93 2.81 -9.53
N TYR A 222 5.97 2.13 -10.03
CA TYR A 222 6.70 2.49 -11.24
C TYR A 222 5.89 2.45 -12.54
N GLY A 223 4.69 1.84 -12.55
CA GLY A 223 3.78 1.90 -13.69
C GLY A 223 3.06 3.25 -13.80
N TYR A 224 3.00 4.03 -12.71
CA TYR A 224 2.55 5.41 -12.69
C TYR A 224 3.76 6.34 -12.54
N GLU A 225 4.11 7.05 -13.60
CA GLU A 225 5.35 7.87 -13.68
C GLU A 225 5.48 8.88 -12.52
N HIS A 226 4.37 9.44 -12.05
CA HIS A 226 4.36 10.45 -10.99
C HIS A 226 4.25 9.88 -9.56
N ALA A 227 4.15 8.55 -9.37
CA ALA A 227 4.12 7.93 -8.04
C ALA A 227 5.28 8.39 -7.14
N PRO A 228 6.55 8.39 -7.59
CA PRO A 228 7.67 8.85 -6.76
C PRO A 228 7.56 10.32 -6.32
N ASN A 229 6.86 11.16 -7.08
CA ASN A 229 6.71 12.58 -6.78
C ASN A 229 5.63 12.83 -5.72
N LEU A 230 4.62 11.97 -5.62
CA LEU A 230 3.59 12.08 -4.58
C LEU A 230 4.17 11.92 -3.18
N ALA A 231 5.19 11.07 -3.02
CA ALA A 231 5.89 10.91 -1.74
C ALA A 231 7.01 11.93 -1.51
N CYS A 232 7.12 13.00 -2.32
CA CYS A 232 8.19 13.99 -2.18
C CYS A 232 8.23 14.59 -0.77
N HIS A 233 7.09 15.04 -0.23
CA HIS A 233 7.04 15.64 1.11
C HIS A 233 7.50 14.66 2.19
N ALA A 234 7.07 13.39 2.13
CA ALA A 234 7.50 12.37 3.08
C ALA A 234 9.01 12.06 2.97
N ALA A 235 9.53 11.95 1.75
CA ALA A 235 10.96 11.71 1.53
C ALA A 235 11.82 12.91 1.97
N ALA A 236 11.40 14.14 1.66
CA ALA A 236 12.08 15.37 2.07
C ALA A 236 12.10 15.53 3.59
N ASP A 237 10.96 15.25 4.24
CA ASP A 237 10.84 15.32 5.70
C ASP A 237 11.73 14.28 6.40
N MET A 238 11.73 13.03 5.94
CA MET A 238 12.64 11.98 6.42
C MET A 238 14.11 12.42 6.29
N LEU A 239 14.51 12.96 5.13
CA LEU A 239 15.89 13.42 4.90
C LEU A 239 16.26 14.60 5.80
N LYS A 240 15.35 15.54 6.02
CA LYS A 240 15.53 16.68 6.92
C LYS A 240 15.78 16.21 8.35
N HIS A 241 15.00 15.25 8.84
CA HIS A 241 15.18 14.69 10.19
C HIS A 241 16.47 13.87 10.31
N LEU A 242 16.83 13.10 9.28
CA LEU A 242 18.13 12.41 9.25
C LEU A 242 19.32 13.38 9.22
N GLU A 243 19.19 14.53 8.55
CA GLU A 243 20.26 15.54 8.51
C GLU A 243 20.41 16.28 9.85
N SER A 244 19.32 16.45 10.59
CA SER A 244 19.33 17.14 11.87
C SER A 244 20.16 16.41 12.94
N VAL A 245 20.89 17.18 13.75
CA VAL A 245 21.53 16.71 14.98
C VAL A 245 20.74 17.12 16.24
N SER A 246 19.67 17.89 16.06
CA SER A 246 18.76 18.28 17.13
C SER A 246 17.60 17.30 17.25
N GLU A 247 16.93 17.35 18.39
CA GLU A 247 15.63 16.72 18.59
C GLU A 247 14.59 17.19 17.55
N PRO A 248 13.59 16.36 17.21
CA PRO A 248 13.30 15.02 17.77
C PRO A 248 14.21 13.92 17.20
N SER A 249 14.64 13.02 18.07
CA SER A 249 15.44 11.82 17.73
C SER A 249 14.59 10.69 17.12
N VAL A 250 13.28 10.67 17.41
CA VAL A 250 12.34 9.67 16.88
C VAL A 250 11.18 10.38 16.21
N VAL A 251 10.99 10.07 14.92
CA VAL A 251 9.88 10.57 14.11
C VAL A 251 9.08 9.36 13.64
N SER A 252 7.77 9.35 13.88
CA SER A 252 6.92 8.20 13.56
C SER A 252 5.56 8.62 13.01
N TYR A 253 5.23 8.04 11.87
CA TYR A 253 4.09 8.39 11.04
C TYR A 253 3.21 7.18 10.79
N PHE A 254 1.90 7.31 11.05
CA PHE A 254 0.93 6.24 10.86
C PHE A 254 0.01 6.58 9.70
N THR A 255 0.13 5.81 8.62
CA THR A 255 -0.53 6.04 7.34
C THR A 255 -1.05 4.72 6.74
N HIS A 256 -1.20 4.65 5.42
CA HIS A 256 -1.83 3.58 4.67
C HIS A 256 -0.85 2.94 3.69
N GLU A 257 -1.18 1.74 3.22
CA GLU A 257 -0.40 0.97 2.23
C GLU A 257 0.01 1.81 1.02
N THR A 258 -0.88 2.66 0.51
CA THR A 258 -0.61 3.54 -0.64
C THR A 258 0.55 4.49 -0.37
N ALA A 259 0.62 5.11 0.81
CA ALA A 259 1.74 6.01 1.16
C ALA A 259 3.07 5.24 1.28
N ILE A 260 3.03 4.02 1.83
CA ILE A 260 4.21 3.14 1.93
C ILE A 260 4.70 2.76 0.53
N GLN A 261 3.81 2.32 -0.37
CA GLN A 261 4.14 1.95 -1.76
C GLN A 261 4.71 3.14 -2.55
N LEU A 262 4.11 4.34 -2.41
CA LEU A 262 4.62 5.56 -3.04
C LEU A 262 6.01 5.94 -2.49
N LEU A 263 6.25 5.78 -1.19
CA LEU A 263 7.55 6.03 -0.58
C LEU A 263 8.60 5.02 -1.07
N LEU A 264 8.26 3.73 -1.20
CA LEU A 264 9.17 2.73 -1.79
C LEU A 264 9.53 3.11 -3.24
N ALA A 265 8.56 3.56 -4.03
CA ALA A 265 8.81 4.05 -5.38
C ALA A 265 9.71 5.31 -5.38
N ALA A 266 9.52 6.23 -4.43
CA ALA A 266 10.37 7.40 -4.25
C ALA A 266 11.82 7.03 -3.87
N LEU A 267 12.00 6.00 -3.04
CA LEU A 267 13.31 5.46 -2.68
C LEU A 267 13.98 4.66 -3.82
N GLY A 268 13.23 4.33 -4.88
CA GLY A 268 13.72 3.45 -5.96
C GLY A 268 13.89 1.99 -5.50
N ALA A 269 13.16 1.60 -4.45
CA ALA A 269 13.21 0.28 -3.86
C ALA A 269 12.40 -0.75 -4.64
N LYS A 270 12.82 -2.03 -4.61
CA LYS A 270 12.05 -3.15 -5.20
C LYS A 270 11.70 -2.94 -6.69
N ARG A 271 12.55 -2.21 -7.42
CA ARG A 271 12.35 -1.95 -8.85
C ARG A 271 12.92 -3.08 -9.69
N ASP A 272 12.08 -3.69 -10.50
CA ASP A 272 12.49 -4.66 -11.49
C ASP A 272 13.22 -4.01 -12.68
N SER A 273 14.07 -4.80 -13.35
CA SER A 273 14.74 -4.38 -14.59
C SER A 273 13.78 -4.31 -15.77
N VAL A 274 12.71 -5.09 -15.74
CA VAL A 274 11.62 -5.12 -16.72
C VAL A 274 10.31 -4.88 -15.97
N PRO A 275 9.42 -4.00 -16.46
CA PRO A 275 8.11 -3.78 -15.83
C PRO A 275 7.29 -5.06 -15.72
N VAL A 276 6.55 -5.20 -14.62
CA VAL A 276 5.53 -6.24 -14.44
C VAL A 276 4.41 -5.99 -15.46
N ARG A 277 4.02 -7.00 -16.23
CA ARG A 277 2.99 -6.91 -17.28
C ARG A 277 2.10 -8.15 -17.29
N ALA A 278 0.96 -8.06 -17.97
CA ALA A 278 0.06 -9.18 -18.17
C ALA A 278 0.74 -10.39 -18.85
N ASP A 279 1.69 -10.12 -19.74
CA ASP A 279 2.26 -11.12 -20.65
C ASP A 279 3.54 -11.80 -20.16
N ASN A 280 4.11 -11.36 -19.03
CA ASN A 280 5.44 -11.80 -18.58
C ASN A 280 5.45 -12.51 -17.21
N TYR A 281 4.30 -12.97 -16.69
CA TYR A 281 4.19 -13.72 -15.42
C TYR A 281 5.25 -14.82 -15.27
N ALA A 282 5.41 -15.66 -16.29
CA ALA A 282 6.33 -16.80 -16.24
C ALA A 282 7.80 -16.39 -16.01
N THR A 283 8.20 -15.23 -16.54
CA THR A 283 9.56 -14.66 -16.35
C THR A 283 9.69 -13.80 -15.09
N MET A 284 8.57 -13.44 -14.46
CA MET A 284 8.50 -12.56 -13.28
C MET A 284 8.25 -13.33 -11.96
N ARG A 285 8.52 -14.64 -11.93
CA ARG A 285 8.38 -15.47 -10.72
C ARG A 285 9.24 -14.98 -9.54
N ASN A 286 10.42 -14.43 -9.83
CA ASN A 286 11.38 -13.90 -8.84
C ASN A 286 11.49 -12.36 -8.92
N ARG A 287 10.40 -11.69 -9.31
CA ARG A 287 10.33 -10.22 -9.37
C ARG A 287 10.65 -9.58 -8.03
N GLN A 288 11.19 -8.37 -8.08
CA GLN A 288 11.49 -7.55 -6.92
C GLN A 288 10.22 -6.87 -6.40
N TYR A 289 9.34 -6.39 -7.27
CA TYR A 289 8.10 -5.77 -6.86
C TYR A 289 7.04 -6.82 -6.55
N THR A 290 6.64 -6.93 -5.29
CA THR A 290 5.45 -7.69 -4.87
C THR A 290 4.58 -6.85 -3.95
N SER A 291 3.27 -6.94 -4.12
CA SER A 291 2.28 -6.28 -3.25
C SER A 291 2.32 -6.82 -1.81
N SER A 292 2.69 -8.09 -1.64
CA SER A 292 2.89 -8.75 -0.35
C SER A 292 4.08 -8.22 0.47
N ASP A 293 4.97 -7.41 -0.13
CA ASP A 293 6.00 -6.67 0.62
C ASP A 293 5.39 -5.55 1.48
N VAL A 294 4.12 -5.18 1.27
CA VAL A 294 3.37 -4.20 2.08
C VAL A 294 2.18 -4.89 2.76
N PRO A 295 2.42 -5.80 3.74
CA PRO A 295 1.35 -6.50 4.45
C PRO A 295 0.60 -5.56 5.42
N PHE A 296 -0.40 -6.10 6.14
CA PHE A 296 -0.88 -5.47 7.36
C PHE A 296 0.30 -5.22 8.32
N GLY A 297 0.28 -4.11 9.05
CA GLY A 297 1.40 -3.73 9.93
C GLY A 297 2.69 -3.30 9.21
N SER A 298 2.69 -3.17 7.87
CA SER A 298 3.89 -2.79 7.13
C SER A 298 4.50 -1.47 7.62
N ASN A 299 5.82 -1.44 7.65
CA ASN A 299 6.59 -0.29 8.12
C ASN A 299 7.84 -0.06 7.28
N ILE A 300 8.21 1.21 7.14
CA ILE A 300 9.51 1.65 6.63
C ILE A 300 10.18 2.46 7.73
N ALA A 301 11.46 2.18 7.98
CA ALA A 301 12.28 2.96 8.91
C ALA A 301 13.60 3.35 8.24
N ALA A 302 14.08 4.56 8.54
CA ALA A 302 15.44 4.97 8.21
C ALA A 302 16.16 5.31 9.52
N VAL A 303 17.26 4.63 9.80
CA VAL A 303 18.00 4.78 11.05
C VAL A 303 19.40 5.31 10.75
N LYS A 304 19.75 6.44 11.37
CA LYS A 304 21.06 7.07 11.27
C LYS A 304 22.01 6.50 12.33
N TYR A 305 23.21 6.14 11.92
CA TYR A 305 24.26 5.61 12.77
C TYR A 305 25.48 6.52 12.73
N GLN A 306 26.14 6.64 13.88
CA GLN A 306 27.47 7.21 14.01
C GLN A 306 28.49 6.08 14.15
N CYS A 307 29.27 5.85 13.11
CA CYS A 307 30.33 4.85 13.03
C CYS A 307 31.69 5.44 13.44
N THR A 308 32.64 4.56 13.75
CA THR A 308 34.03 4.92 14.13
C THR A 308 34.93 5.20 12.91
N GLU A 309 34.43 4.99 11.68
CA GLU A 309 35.18 5.20 10.44
C GLU A 309 35.50 6.70 10.23
N PRO A 310 36.77 7.11 10.03
CA PRO A 310 37.14 8.53 10.03
C PRO A 310 36.61 9.35 8.84
N GLN A 311 36.51 8.74 7.65
CA GLN A 311 36.20 9.48 6.42
C GLN A 311 34.70 9.68 6.20
N GLU A 312 33.90 8.67 6.52
CA GLU A 312 32.46 8.72 6.36
C GLU A 312 31.75 8.09 7.57
N PRO A 313 31.79 8.79 8.71
CA PRO A 313 31.32 8.22 9.98
C PRO A 313 29.79 8.13 10.05
N VAL A 314 29.05 8.92 9.28
CA VAL A 314 27.58 8.88 9.31
C VAL A 314 27.07 7.91 8.25
N LYS A 315 26.33 6.90 8.69
CA LYS A 315 25.67 5.92 7.82
C LYS A 315 24.17 5.88 8.11
N VAL A 316 23.39 5.39 7.15
CA VAL A 316 21.95 5.18 7.27
C VAL A 316 21.61 3.77 6.80
N ILE A 317 20.74 3.08 7.54
CA ILE A 317 20.12 1.84 7.08
C ILE A 317 18.63 2.13 6.89
N PHE A 318 18.11 1.76 5.72
CA PHE A 318 16.67 1.70 5.47
C PHE A 318 16.16 0.30 5.79
N PHE A 319 14.99 0.20 6.38
CA PHE A 319 14.32 -1.06 6.69
C PHE A 319 12.93 -1.07 6.06
N LEU A 320 12.53 -2.23 5.56
CA LEU A 320 11.16 -2.55 5.18
C LEU A 320 10.74 -3.77 5.99
N ASN A 321 9.69 -3.62 6.81
CA ASN A 321 9.19 -4.67 7.71
C ASN A 321 10.32 -5.27 8.58
N GLU A 322 11.03 -4.40 9.31
CA GLU A 322 12.17 -4.73 10.19
C GLU A 322 13.41 -5.34 9.51
N LYS A 323 13.38 -5.57 8.19
CA LYS A 323 14.50 -6.14 7.40
C LYS A 323 15.24 -5.05 6.63
N PRO A 324 16.58 -5.08 6.55
CA PRO A 324 17.35 -4.12 5.74
C PRO A 324 16.86 -4.08 4.30
N LEU A 325 16.53 -2.89 3.82
CA LEU A 325 16.08 -2.63 2.47
C LEU A 325 17.28 -2.48 1.55
N MET A 326 17.45 -3.43 0.65
CA MET A 326 18.54 -3.43 -0.32
C MET A 326 18.24 -2.46 -1.46
N LEU A 327 19.08 -1.42 -1.58
CA LEU A 327 19.02 -0.43 -2.64
C LEU A 327 20.24 -0.62 -3.54
N ASN A 328 20.05 -0.68 -4.86
CA ASN A 328 21.11 -1.06 -5.81
C ASN A 328 22.34 -0.13 -5.78
N TRP A 329 22.16 1.11 -5.34
CA TRP A 329 23.23 2.11 -5.18
C TRP A 329 23.93 2.05 -3.81
N CYS A 330 23.41 1.25 -2.86
CA CYS A 330 23.90 1.15 -1.50
C CYS A 330 24.45 -0.26 -1.19
N ARG A 331 25.71 -0.34 -0.79
CA ARG A 331 26.38 -1.61 -0.52
C ARG A 331 25.88 -2.22 0.79
N VAL A 332 25.47 -3.50 0.76
CA VAL A 332 25.04 -4.32 1.91
C VAL A 332 23.99 -3.69 2.85
N GLY A 333 23.25 -2.67 2.38
CA GLY A 333 22.23 -1.96 3.15
C GLY A 333 22.74 -0.93 4.16
N LEU A 334 24.06 -0.79 4.34
CA LEU A 334 24.68 0.26 5.17
C LEU A 334 25.14 1.41 4.28
N CYS A 335 24.29 2.44 4.17
CA CYS A 335 24.45 3.50 3.20
C CYS A 335 25.21 4.68 3.80
N ASN A 336 26.33 5.00 3.18
CA ASN A 336 27.03 6.27 3.33
C ASN A 336 26.08 7.48 3.28
N TRP A 337 26.13 8.37 4.27
CA TRP A 337 25.26 9.55 4.29
C TRP A 337 25.48 10.46 3.07
N SER A 338 26.71 10.55 2.55
CA SER A 338 26.97 11.33 1.34
C SER A 338 26.29 10.74 0.10
N ASP A 339 26.24 9.41 -0.02
CA ASP A 339 25.53 8.69 -1.08
C ASP A 339 24.02 8.89 -0.97
N VAL A 340 23.45 8.77 0.24
CA VAL A 340 22.02 9.03 0.51
C VAL A 340 21.65 10.45 0.05
N LYS A 341 22.47 11.44 0.42
CA LYS A 341 22.25 12.83 0.01
C LYS A 341 22.31 12.99 -1.51
N ARG A 342 23.31 12.43 -2.17
CA ARG A 342 23.42 12.51 -3.63
C ARG A 342 22.25 11.84 -4.34
N GLN A 343 21.88 10.64 -3.90
CA GLN A 343 20.79 9.87 -4.51
C GLN A 343 19.44 10.59 -4.41
N TYR A 344 19.16 11.20 -3.25
CA TYR A 344 17.88 11.84 -2.98
C TYR A 344 17.93 13.37 -3.01
N GLN A 345 18.91 13.94 -3.72
CA GLN A 345 19.09 15.39 -3.87
C GLN A 345 17.81 16.08 -4.37
N ARG A 346 17.07 15.44 -5.29
CA ARG A 346 15.81 15.98 -5.82
C ARG A 346 14.74 16.24 -4.76
N PHE A 347 14.75 15.48 -3.66
CA PHE A 347 13.81 15.66 -2.55
C PHE A 347 14.36 16.61 -1.48
N ARG A 348 15.68 16.57 -1.24
CA ARG A 348 16.32 17.46 -0.26
C ARG A 348 16.35 18.92 -0.72
N GLU A 349 16.66 19.15 -2.00
CA GLU A 349 16.89 20.49 -2.56
C GLU A 349 15.78 20.94 -3.52
N GLY A 350 14.90 20.02 -3.92
CA GLY A 350 13.78 20.32 -4.80
C GLY A 350 12.60 20.98 -4.08
N ASN A 351 11.69 21.54 -4.85
CA ASN A 351 10.43 22.08 -4.34
C ASN A 351 9.34 21.01 -4.46
N CYS A 352 8.99 20.38 -3.33
CA CYS A 352 7.95 19.35 -3.33
C CYS A 352 6.57 19.88 -3.72
N ASP A 353 6.22 21.14 -3.46
CA ASP A 353 4.96 21.71 -3.94
C ASP A 353 4.89 21.82 -5.46
N ARG A 354 6.04 21.93 -6.14
CA ARG A 354 6.12 21.91 -7.62
C ARG A 354 6.17 20.50 -8.20
N LEU A 355 6.79 19.56 -7.49
CA LEU A 355 6.88 18.15 -7.91
C LEU A 355 5.56 17.41 -7.67
N TYR A 356 4.86 17.78 -6.59
CA TYR A 356 3.60 17.20 -6.20
C TYR A 356 2.52 17.45 -7.25
N CYS A 357 1.91 16.36 -7.71
CA CYS A 357 0.70 16.33 -8.53
C CYS A 357 0.69 17.35 -9.69
N HIS A 358 1.38 17.04 -10.79
CA HIS A 358 1.37 17.87 -12.00
C HIS A 358 -0.07 18.10 -12.49
N GLY A 359 -0.58 19.33 -12.35
CA GLY A 359 -1.93 19.68 -12.80
C GLY A 359 -2.59 20.87 -12.10
N SER A 360 -2.16 21.25 -10.90
CA SER A 360 -2.78 22.36 -10.15
C SER A 360 -2.35 23.77 -10.60
N GLY A 361 -1.38 23.89 -11.51
CA GLY A 361 -0.85 25.17 -12.02
C GLY A 361 -1.53 25.68 -13.30
N ALA A 362 -2.33 24.85 -13.97
CA ALA A 362 -3.24 25.31 -15.00
C ALA A 362 -4.62 25.48 -14.37
N SER A 363 -4.78 26.57 -13.61
CA SER A 363 -6.08 27.23 -13.56
C SER A 363 -6.51 27.39 -15.00
N GLY A 364 -7.42 26.52 -15.45
CA GLY A 364 -8.07 26.68 -16.72
C GLY A 364 -8.59 28.10 -16.73
N MET A 365 -7.93 28.95 -17.50
CA MET A 365 -8.50 30.22 -17.91
C MET A 365 -9.72 29.78 -18.70
N ARG A 366 -10.86 29.63 -18.01
CA ARG A 366 -12.17 29.54 -18.63
C ARG A 366 -12.34 30.91 -19.27
N LEU A 367 -11.79 31.05 -20.48
CA LEU A 367 -12.22 32.03 -21.43
C LEU A 367 -13.70 31.72 -21.64
N SER A 368 -14.53 32.44 -20.89
CA SER A 368 -15.97 32.47 -21.09
C SER A 368 -16.19 32.81 -22.57
N PHE A 369 -16.55 31.80 -23.36
CA PHE A 369 -16.98 31.94 -24.76
C PHE A 369 -18.24 32.82 -24.93
N ALA A 370 -18.71 33.46 -23.85
CA ALA A 370 -19.86 34.35 -23.84
C ALA A 370 -19.57 35.78 -24.36
N LEU A 371 -18.31 36.22 -24.48
CA LEU A 371 -18.02 37.59 -24.96
C LEU A 371 -17.68 37.72 -26.46
N LEU A 372 -17.42 36.61 -27.17
CA LEU A 372 -17.08 36.65 -28.60
C LEU A 372 -18.31 36.60 -29.54
N LEU A 373 -19.50 36.28 -29.00
CA LEU A 373 -20.75 36.30 -29.78
C LEU A 373 -21.48 37.66 -29.76
N LEU A 374 -21.04 38.62 -28.92
CA LEU A 374 -21.62 39.97 -28.90
C LEU A 374 -20.92 40.95 -29.87
N LEU A 375 -19.75 40.61 -30.40
CA LEU A 375 -19.02 41.45 -31.36
C LEU A 375 -19.19 41.04 -32.83
N THR A 376 -19.68 39.83 -33.10
CA THR A 376 -20.02 39.38 -34.47
C THR A 376 -21.50 39.56 -34.82
N GLY A 377 -22.38 39.75 -33.83
CA GLY A 377 -23.80 40.03 -34.03
C GLY A 377 -24.15 41.47 -34.40
N VAL A 378 -23.26 42.44 -34.16
CA VAL A 378 -23.53 43.87 -34.42
C VAL A 378 -23.15 44.30 -35.84
N GLN A 379 -22.32 43.54 -36.56
CA GLN A 379 -21.98 43.86 -37.96
C GLN A 379 -22.90 43.18 -39.00
N ALA A 380 -23.70 42.19 -38.62
CA ALA A 380 -24.63 41.52 -39.53
C ALA A 380 -25.98 42.26 -39.71
N VAL A 381 -26.33 43.20 -38.83
CA VAL A 381 -27.60 43.98 -38.93
C VAL A 381 -27.45 45.25 -39.77
N ALA A 382 -26.23 45.69 -40.09
CA ALA A 382 -25.98 46.87 -40.93
C ALA A 382 -25.99 46.58 -42.44
N TRP A 383 -26.00 45.31 -42.87
CA TRP A 383 -25.93 44.93 -44.28
C TRP A 383 -27.25 44.38 -44.87
N ILE A 384 -28.37 44.46 -44.14
CA ILE A 384 -29.72 44.08 -44.63
C ILE A 384 -30.65 45.31 -44.72
N ARG A 385 -30.08 46.52 -44.87
CA ARG A 385 -30.86 47.76 -45.10
C ARG A 385 -30.47 48.56 -46.34
N ARG A 386 -29.67 47.99 -47.24
CA ARG A 386 -29.43 48.53 -48.59
C ARG A 386 -29.25 47.39 -49.60
N GLN A 387 -30.36 46.78 -50.00
CA GLN A 387 -30.71 46.43 -51.39
C GLN A 387 -32.15 45.94 -51.43
#